data_AF-A0A0S3Q0Y7-F1
#
_entry.id   AF-A0A0S3Q0Y7-F1
#
_cell.length_a   1.000
_cell.length_b   1.000
_cell.length_c   1.000
_cell.angle_alpha   90.00
_cell.angle_beta   90.00
_cell.angle_gamma   90.00
#
_symmetry.space_group_name_H-M   'P 1'
#
loop_
_entity.id
_entity.type
_entity.pdbx_description
1 polymer ?
#
loop_
_entity_poly.entity_id
_entity_poly.type
_entity_poly.pdbx_seq_one_letter_code
_entity_poly.pdbx_strand_id
1 'polypeptide(L)'
;MSGYEASGWNGLCAPKDTPADIVEKVNSAVNASLSDLKLAARLSDLGAMAIAGSPAQFGALIASESEKWAKVIRVANVKTR
;
A
#
# COMPACT_ATOMS: atom_id res chain seq x y z
N MET A 1 23.26 -8.75 -6.90
CA MET A 1 22.24 -8.79 -5.84
C MET A 1 20.90 -9.04 -6.50
N SER A 2 20.56 -10.32 -6.70
CA SER A 2 19.30 -10.75 -7.31
C SER A 2 18.38 -11.22 -6.18
N GLY A 3 17.25 -10.54 -5.99
CA GLY A 3 16.21 -10.95 -5.03
C GLY A 3 15.91 -9.98 -3.88
N TYR A 4 16.53 -8.79 -3.85
CA TYR A 4 16.16 -7.75 -2.88
C TYR A 4 15.33 -6.67 -3.57
N GLU A 5 14.01 -6.73 -3.39
CA GLU A 5 13.08 -5.67 -3.79
C GLU A 5 12.61 -4.92 -2.53
N ALA A 6 13.02 -3.65 -2.43
CA ALA A 6 12.58 -2.69 -1.42
C ALA A 6 11.82 -1.56 -2.11
N SER A 7 10.68 -1.90 -2.69
CA SER A 7 9.74 -0.94 -3.25
C SER A 7 8.83 -0.44 -2.13
N GLY A 8 8.81 0.88 -1.90
CA GLY A 8 7.87 1.50 -0.98
C GLY A 8 6.46 1.53 -1.57
N TRP A 9 5.45 1.35 -0.73
CA TRP A 9 4.05 1.49 -1.12
C TRP A 9 3.36 2.56 -0.28
N ASN A 10 2.33 3.16 -0.85
CA ASN A 10 1.46 4.11 -0.18
C ASN A 10 0.02 3.61 -0.30
N GLY A 11 -0.83 3.94 0.67
CA GLY A 11 -2.26 3.66 0.61
C GLY A 11 -3.02 4.36 1.72
N LEU A 12 -4.32 4.07 1.79
CA LEU A 12 -5.24 4.69 2.74
C LEU A 12 -5.72 3.67 3.77
N CYS A 13 -5.78 4.10 5.02
CA CYS A 13 -6.32 3.33 6.13
C CYS A 13 -7.44 4.13 6.80
N ALA A 14 -8.42 3.42 7.37
CA ALA A 14 -9.49 4.00 8.17
C ALA A 14 -9.42 3.46 9.61
N PRO A 15 -10.03 4.14 10.60
CA PRO A 15 -10.12 3.64 11.97
C PRO A 15 -10.68 2.22 12.03
N LYS A 16 -10.24 1.47 13.04
CA LYS A 16 -10.81 0.17 13.37
C LYS A 16 -12.34 0.33 13.56
N ASP A 17 -13.08 -0.63 13.00
CA ASP A 17 -14.55 -0.69 13.04
C ASP A 17 -15.28 0.37 12.19
N THR A 18 -14.58 1.04 11.26
CA THR A 18 -15.24 1.79 10.18
C THR A 18 -16.18 0.85 9.40
N PRO A 19 -17.45 1.23 9.18
CA PRO A 19 -18.40 0.39 8.45
C PRO A 19 -17.89 -0.02 7.06
N ALA A 20 -18.12 -1.28 6.70
CA ALA A 20 -17.59 -1.86 5.46
C ALA A 20 -18.08 -1.14 4.20
N ASP A 21 -19.33 -0.69 4.19
CA ASP A 21 -19.92 0.08 3.10
C ASP A 21 -19.20 1.43 2.87
N ILE A 22 -18.76 2.09 3.95
CA ILE A 22 -17.96 3.31 3.87
C ILE A 22 -16.57 3.02 3.28
N VAL A 23 -15.92 1.94 3.74
CA VAL A 23 -14.62 1.51 3.20
C VAL A 23 -14.73 1.22 1.70
N GLU A 24 -15.76 0.47 1.29
CA GLU A 24 -15.97 0.12 -0.12
C GLU A 24 -16.29 1.35 -0.98
N LYS A 25 -17.07 2.30 -0.46
CA LYS A 25 -17.37 3.55 -1.17
C LYS A 25 -16.11 4.37 -1.42
N VAL A 26 -15.24 4.51 -0.41
CA VAL A 26 -13.96 5.23 -0.55
C VAL A 26 -13.03 4.48 -1.50
N ASN A 27 -12.90 3.16 -1.35
CA ASN A 27 -12.07 2.34 -2.24
C ASN A 27 -12.49 2.48 -3.72
N SER A 28 -13.80 2.43 -3.97
CA SER A 28 -14.35 2.59 -5.32
C SER A 28 -14.01 3.95 -5.92
N ALA A 29 -14.14 5.03 -5.14
CA ALA A 29 -13.78 6.37 -5.58
C ALA A 29 -12.27 6.54 -5.85
N VAL A 30 -11.42 5.91 -5.03
CA VAL A 30 -9.97 5.88 -5.23
C VAL A 30 -9.60 5.14 -6.52
N ASN A 31 -10.15 3.95 -6.72
CA ASN A 31 -9.89 3.15 -7.93
C ASN A 31 -10.34 3.88 -9.20
N ALA A 32 -11.49 4.55 -9.16
CA ALA A 32 -11.94 5.39 -10.26
C ALA A 32 -10.97 6.55 -10.52
N SER A 33 -10.48 7.21 -9.47
CA SER A 33 -9.51 8.31 -9.59
C SER A 33 -8.17 7.85 -10.15
N LEU A 34 -7.68 6.67 -9.75
CA LEU A 34 -6.43 6.09 -10.27
C LEU A 34 -6.50 5.74 -11.76
N SER A 35 -7.70 5.63 -12.32
CA SER A 35 -7.92 5.42 -13.76
C SER A 35 -7.88 6.72 -14.57
N ASP A 36 -7.83 7.89 -13.91
CA ASP A 36 -7.65 9.18 -14.57
C ASP A 36 -6.21 9.32 -15.09
N LEU A 37 -6.06 9.53 -16.40
CA LEU A 37 -4.76 9.59 -17.06
C LEU A 37 -3.88 10.74 -16.55
N LYS A 38 -4.47 11.87 -16.15
CA LYS A 38 -3.72 13.02 -15.64
C LYS A 38 -3.17 12.72 -14.25
N LEU A 39 -3.97 12.07 -13.39
CA LEU A 39 -3.49 11.61 -12.09
C LEU A 39 -2.41 10.53 -12.23
N ALA A 40 -2.64 9.51 -13.08
CA ALA A 40 -1.68 8.44 -13.32
C ALA A 40 -0.33 8.98 -13.85
N ALA A 41 -0.37 9.92 -14.81
CA ALA A 41 0.83 10.59 -15.30
C ALA A 41 1.54 11.36 -14.19
N ARG A 42 0.79 12.10 -13.36
CA ARG A 42 1.38 12.84 -12.25
C ARG A 42 2.02 11.93 -11.20
N LEU A 43 1.42 10.79 -10.90
CA LEU A 43 2.02 9.79 -10.01
C LEU A 43 3.30 9.22 -10.62
N SER A 44 3.30 8.93 -11.92
CA SER A 44 4.50 8.47 -12.63
C SER A 44 5.64 9.51 -12.60
N ASP A 45 5.33 10.80 -12.77
CA ASP A 45 6.33 11.88 -12.66
C ASP A 45 6.96 11.96 -11.26
N LEU A 46 6.22 11.52 -10.24
CA LEU A 46 6.67 11.44 -8.86
C LEU A 46 7.36 10.10 -8.54
N GLY A 47 7.57 9.22 -9.53
CA GLY A 47 8.18 7.91 -9.36
C GLY A 47 7.26 6.87 -8.71
N ALA A 48 5.95 7.12 -8.69
CA ALA A 48 4.94 6.20 -8.18
C ALA A 48 4.17 5.53 -9.31
N MET A 49 3.67 4.32 -9.06
CA MET A 49 2.77 3.60 -9.97
C MET A 49 1.38 3.54 -9.36
N ALA A 50 0.36 3.90 -10.15
CA ALA A 50 -1.03 3.74 -9.74
C ALA A 50 -1.38 2.25 -9.66
N ILE A 51 -1.77 1.79 -8.47
CA ILE A 51 -2.17 0.40 -8.23
C ILE A 51 -3.59 0.43 -7.64
N ALA A 52 -4.54 -0.06 -8.42
CA ALA A 52 -5.91 -0.28 -7.96
C ALA A 52 -6.07 -1.67 -7.34
N GLY A 53 -7.06 -1.84 -6.47
CA GLY A 53 -7.32 -3.13 -5.82
C GLY A 53 -8.50 -3.10 -4.86
N SER A 54 -8.66 -4.18 -4.09
CA SER A 54 -9.65 -4.27 -3.02
C SER A 54 -9.04 -3.96 -1.65
N PRO A 55 -9.86 -3.58 -0.64
CA PRO A 55 -9.37 -3.38 0.72
C PRO A 55 -8.75 -4.66 1.29
N ALA A 56 -9.28 -5.83 0.92
CA ALA A 56 -8.74 -7.13 1.32
C ALA A 56 -7.34 -7.40 0.72
N GLN A 57 -7.13 -7.07 -0.57
CA GLN A 57 -5.82 -7.20 -1.20
C GLN A 57 -4.79 -6.28 -0.53
N PHE A 58 -5.18 -5.04 -0.22
CA PHE A 58 -4.29 -4.11 0.47
C PHE A 58 -3.99 -4.54 1.91
N GLY A 59 -4.99 -5.08 2.63
CA GLY A 59 -4.78 -5.67 3.95
C GLY A 59 -3.81 -6.86 3.93
N ALA A 60 -3.88 -7.71 2.91
CA ALA A 60 -2.93 -8.81 2.72
C ALA A 60 -1.51 -8.30 2.44
N LEU A 61 -1.36 -7.24 1.63
CA LEU A 61 -0.06 -6.59 1.39
C LEU A 61 0.54 -6.10 2.71
N ILE A 62 -0.21 -5.35 3.51
CA ILE A 62 0.24 -4.84 4.82
C ILE A 62 0.71 -5.98 5.72
N ALA A 63 -0.05 -7.06 5.80
CA ALA A 63 0.31 -8.22 6.62
C ALA A 63 1.63 -8.86 6.15
N SER A 64 1.77 -9.11 4.84
CA SER A 64 2.96 -9.73 4.26
C SER A 64 4.22 -8.88 4.40
N GLU A 65 4.11 -7.57 4.17
CA GLU A 65 5.21 -6.63 4.30
C GLU A 65 5.61 -6.45 5.77
N SER A 66 4.64 -6.38 6.68
CA SER A 66 4.91 -6.35 8.12
C SER A 66 5.69 -7.59 8.58
N GLU A 67 5.33 -8.78 8.10
CA GLU A 67 6.04 -10.02 8.42
C GLU A 67 7.47 -10.02 7.84
N LYS A 68 7.63 -9.62 6.58
CA LYS A 68 8.91 -9.49 5.89
C LYS A 68 9.85 -8.55 6.65
N TRP A 69 9.38 -7.34 6.97
CA TRP A 69 10.20 -6.34 7.65
C TRP A 69 10.48 -6.71 9.11
N ALA A 70 9.57 -7.38 9.81
CA ALA A 70 9.85 -7.93 11.14
C ALA A 70 10.97 -8.97 11.11
N LYS A 71 11.04 -9.83 10.08
CA LYS A 71 12.15 -10.77 9.88
C LYS A 71 13.47 -10.02 9.62
N VAL A 72 13.46 -9.02 8.75
CA VAL A 72 14.64 -8.20 8.44
C VAL A 72 15.17 -7.51 9.70
N ILE A 73 14.31 -6.86 10.48
CA ILE A 73 14.68 -6.16 11.73
C ILE A 73 15.37 -7.12 12.71
N ARG A 74 14.81 -8.33 12.89
CA ARG A 74 15.37 -9.36 13.78
C ARG A 74 16.75 -9.83 13.30
N VAL A 75 16.91 -10.12 12.01
CA VAL A 75 18.18 -10.59 11.44
C VAL A 75 19.25 -9.50 11.48
N ALA A 76 18.88 -8.26 11.17
CA ALA A 76 19.80 -7.13 11.13
C ALA A 76 20.07 -6.50 12.52
N ASN A 77 19.44 -7.01 13.58
CA ASN A 77 19.53 -6.48 14.96
C ASN A 77 19.29 -4.96 15.03
N VAL A 78 18.32 -4.47 14.24
CA VAL A 78 17.97 -3.06 14.18
C VAL A 78 17.17 -2.71 15.43
N LYS A 79 17.60 -1.66 16.14
CA LYS A 79 16.88 -1.12 17.30
C LYS A 79 16.34 0.26 16.95
N THR A 80 15.05 0.48 17.19
CA THR A 80 14.52 1.85 17.28
C THR A 80 15.14 2.49 18.51
N ARG A 81 15.75 3.66 18.35
CA ARG A 81 16.37 4.40 19.45
C ARG A 81 15.36 4.71 20.55
#